data_AF-A0A6J8B210-F1
#
_entry.id   AF-A0A6J8B210-F1
#
_cell.length_a   1.000
_cell.length_b   1.000
_cell.length_c   1.000
_cell.angle_alpha   90.00
_cell.angle_beta   90.00
_cell.angle_gamma   90.00
#
_symmetry.space_group_name_H-M   'P 1'
#
loop_
_entity.id
_entity.type
_entity.pdbx_description
1 polymer ?
#
loop_
_entity_poly.entity_id
_entity_poly.type
_entity_poly.pdbx_seq_one_letter_code
_entity_poly.pdbx_strand_id
1 'polypeptide(L)'
;MDGMYNNPLNSGVGRTPFQPATQTVYTTAENITTDHNILSINIKNKLCSKHSSLELDPDSGRLHAECTDECSANIPMVKSIGDEYTWAKEVILDLKADNIEVEHLVTDPDSSAYRAAQDLYEEGTTSTQPEHFLDTRHVSENIRKRTKNDKNLLQIMPARTQVKRQKLLNCFSVDLTESRNAELAQARKIYSGNFQKIKCKISHVVDAIVNCYTGNHSSCKKHSFLCDGLQKVWLRGSSLLPKTFKIAHSQLNIDFIRKTGVGELVLLNGTVLEKTRLNINTNFVEGFNRSLRSSLPSNVNFKRNVTGRAHSAAHSVNFGPGESVLELCSALHCEVPVGGSAYIALKEIQKVDILQKQHKKTIQYKQFRSDKRTKLYKLYEKLSEIIEYEKKYFAKM
;
A
#
# COMPACT_ATOMS: atom_id res chain seq x y z
N MET A 1 -9.42 -2.46 -2.44
CA MET A 1 -9.64 -1.60 -3.62
C MET A 1 -8.74 -0.37 -3.48
N ASP A 2 -8.27 0.21 -4.58
CA ASP A 2 -7.45 1.43 -4.56
C ASP A 2 -7.53 2.18 -5.91
N GLY A 3 -7.36 3.50 -5.89
CA GLY A 3 -7.45 4.39 -7.04
C GLY A 3 -6.10 4.94 -7.51
N MET A 4 -5.82 4.86 -8.81
CA MET A 4 -4.68 5.52 -9.43
C MET A 4 -5.10 6.74 -10.24
N TYR A 5 -4.59 7.90 -9.86
CA TYR A 5 -4.81 9.17 -10.56
C TYR A 5 -3.62 9.52 -11.47
N ASN A 6 -3.89 10.15 -12.62
CA ASN A 6 -2.83 10.63 -13.52
C ASN A 6 -1.98 11.75 -12.88
N ASN A 7 -2.61 12.64 -12.11
CA ASN A 7 -1.95 13.67 -11.30
C ASN A 7 -2.38 13.57 -9.83
N PRO A 8 -1.56 14.02 -8.88
CA PRO A 8 -1.99 14.14 -7.49
C PRO A 8 -3.18 15.10 -7.37
N LEU A 9 -4.21 14.71 -6.59
CA LEU A 9 -5.42 15.53 -6.41
C LEU A 9 -5.11 16.95 -5.86
N ASN A 10 -4.02 17.09 -5.11
CA ASN A 10 -3.63 18.34 -4.45
C ASN A 10 -2.53 19.13 -5.17
N SER A 11 -2.01 18.67 -6.33
CA SER A 11 -0.83 19.30 -6.97
C SER A 11 -1.08 20.66 -7.62
N GLY A 12 -2.30 21.20 -7.54
CA GLY A 12 -2.70 22.47 -8.16
C GLY A 12 -3.70 23.28 -7.35
N VAL A 13 -3.83 23.01 -6.04
CA VAL A 13 -4.70 23.79 -5.14
C VAL A 13 -4.39 25.28 -5.27
N GLY A 14 -5.38 26.08 -5.68
CA GLY A 14 -5.26 27.52 -5.90
C GLY A 14 -4.56 27.96 -7.20
N ARG A 15 -4.11 27.01 -8.05
CA ARG A 15 -3.40 27.31 -9.31
C ARG A 15 -4.12 26.80 -10.56
N THR A 16 -4.86 25.71 -10.45
CA THR A 16 -5.68 25.17 -11.54
C THR A 16 -7.15 25.38 -11.23
N PRO A 17 -7.95 25.99 -12.13
CA PRO A 17 -9.40 25.90 -12.00
C PRO A 17 -9.80 24.42 -12.05
N PHE A 18 -10.69 23.99 -11.16
CA PHE A 18 -11.05 22.58 -10.93
C PHE A 18 -9.92 21.70 -10.37
N GLN A 19 -10.13 20.38 -10.37
CA GLN A 19 -9.17 19.40 -9.87
C GLN A 19 -8.03 19.16 -10.88
N PRO A 20 -6.75 19.08 -10.44
CA PRO A 20 -5.60 18.80 -11.30
C PRO A 20 -5.64 17.44 -12.02
N ALA A 21 -6.29 16.45 -11.39
CA ALA A 21 -6.43 15.11 -11.96
C ALA A 21 -7.63 15.04 -12.90
N THR A 22 -7.41 14.43 -14.06
CA THR A 22 -8.38 14.34 -15.16
C THR A 22 -8.72 12.91 -15.55
N GLN A 23 -7.92 11.95 -15.10
CA GLN A 23 -8.14 10.52 -15.31
C GLN A 23 -7.87 9.74 -14.02
N THR A 24 -8.71 8.75 -13.71
CA THR A 24 -8.51 7.79 -12.63
C THR A 24 -8.85 6.38 -13.08
N VAL A 25 -8.12 5.41 -12.51
CA VAL A 25 -8.41 3.98 -12.63
C VAL A 25 -8.56 3.42 -11.23
N TYR A 26 -9.78 3.04 -10.87
CA TYR A 26 -10.14 2.43 -9.60
C TYR A 26 -10.12 0.91 -9.73
N THR A 27 -9.27 0.25 -8.97
CA THR A 27 -8.94 -1.17 -9.18
C THR A 27 -9.37 -2.03 -8.02
N THR A 28 -9.91 -3.20 -8.36
CA THR A 28 -10.25 -4.28 -7.42
C THR A 28 -9.54 -5.56 -7.79
N ALA A 29 -8.84 -6.14 -6.81
CA ALA A 29 -8.19 -7.43 -6.93
C ALA A 29 -8.81 -8.41 -5.94
N GLU A 30 -8.89 -9.67 -6.34
CA GLU A 30 -9.26 -10.74 -5.43
C GLU A 30 -8.13 -11.08 -4.45
N ASN A 31 -8.51 -11.73 -3.36
CA ASN A 31 -7.57 -12.12 -2.32
C ASN A 31 -7.90 -13.51 -1.76
N ILE A 32 -8.56 -14.33 -2.59
CA ILE A 32 -8.96 -15.70 -2.24
C ILE A 32 -7.90 -16.68 -2.77
N THR A 33 -7.45 -16.49 -4.01
CA THR A 33 -6.38 -17.28 -4.61
C THR A 33 -4.99 -16.69 -4.36
N THR A 34 -3.95 -17.49 -4.62
CA THR A 34 -2.55 -17.05 -4.55
C THR A 34 -2.13 -16.13 -5.70
N ASP A 35 -2.95 -16.05 -6.75
CA ASP A 35 -2.64 -15.31 -7.97
C ASP A 35 -3.11 -13.86 -7.89
N HIS A 36 -4.09 -13.59 -7.02
CA HIS A 36 -4.62 -12.25 -6.70
C HIS A 36 -5.13 -11.50 -7.94
N ASN A 37 -5.87 -12.16 -8.82
CA ASN A 37 -6.28 -11.55 -10.09
C ASN A 37 -7.02 -10.21 -9.93
N ILE A 38 -6.79 -9.30 -10.87
CA ILE A 38 -7.60 -8.11 -11.04
C ILE A 38 -8.98 -8.55 -11.53
N LEU A 39 -10.01 -8.30 -10.73
CA LEU A 39 -11.40 -8.66 -11.04
C LEU A 39 -12.12 -7.57 -11.81
N SER A 40 -11.91 -6.31 -11.41
CA SER A 40 -12.59 -5.16 -12.00
C SER A 40 -11.72 -3.93 -11.97
N ILE A 41 -11.84 -3.14 -13.04
CA ILE A 41 -11.27 -1.80 -13.15
C ILE A 41 -12.37 -0.83 -13.58
N ASN A 42 -12.56 0.22 -12.80
CA ASN A 42 -13.46 1.31 -13.13
C ASN A 42 -12.64 2.53 -13.55
N ILE A 43 -12.85 3.00 -14.77
CA ILE A 43 -12.05 4.07 -15.36
C ILE A 43 -12.90 5.31 -15.48
N LYS A 44 -12.40 6.44 -14.99
CA LYS A 44 -13.06 7.74 -15.15
C LYS A 44 -12.15 8.71 -15.86
N ASN A 45 -12.69 9.33 -16.89
CA ASN A 45 -11.98 10.20 -17.80
C ASN A 45 -12.80 11.46 -18.02
N LYS A 46 -12.21 12.61 -17.71
CA LYS A 46 -12.79 13.93 -17.98
C LYS A 46 -12.43 14.47 -19.37
N LEU A 47 -11.50 13.82 -20.07
CA LEU A 47 -10.92 14.34 -21.31
C LEU A 47 -11.63 13.78 -22.53
N CYS A 48 -12.17 14.67 -23.36
CA CYS A 48 -12.73 14.32 -24.66
C CYS A 48 -11.61 14.07 -25.69
N SER A 49 -11.77 13.02 -26.50
CA SER A 49 -10.90 12.63 -27.62
C SER A 49 -10.93 13.59 -28.81
N LYS A 50 -12.03 14.32 -28.98
CA LYS A 50 -12.31 15.24 -30.10
C LYS A 50 -12.01 16.69 -29.74
N HIS A 51 -12.40 17.12 -28.55
CA HIS A 51 -12.22 18.50 -28.10
C HIS A 51 -10.97 18.58 -27.23
N SER A 52 -9.86 18.99 -27.85
CA SER A 52 -8.55 19.03 -27.20
C SER A 52 -8.30 20.26 -26.35
N SER A 53 -9.03 21.35 -26.58
CA SER A 53 -8.92 22.62 -25.91
C SER A 53 -10.06 22.81 -24.91
N LEU A 54 -9.77 23.57 -23.87
CA LEU A 54 -10.72 24.19 -22.95
C LEU A 54 -11.65 25.19 -23.67
N GLU A 55 -12.23 24.84 -24.81
CA GLU A 55 -13.31 25.60 -25.43
C GLU A 55 -14.64 25.09 -24.87
N LEU A 56 -14.78 25.25 -23.55
CA LEU A 56 -16.03 25.81 -23.04
C LEU A 56 -15.97 27.28 -23.46
N ASP A 57 -16.16 27.57 -24.75
CA ASP A 57 -16.36 28.94 -25.21
C ASP A 57 -17.71 29.37 -24.59
N PRO A 58 -17.71 30.29 -23.60
CA PRO A 58 -18.93 30.72 -22.92
C PRO A 58 -19.95 31.30 -23.89
N ASP A 59 -19.49 31.82 -25.05
CA ASP A 59 -20.29 32.47 -26.08
C ASP A 59 -20.77 31.49 -27.15
N SER A 60 -20.15 30.31 -27.27
CA SER A 60 -20.53 29.30 -28.28
C SER A 60 -21.82 28.54 -27.94
N GLY A 61 -22.27 28.57 -26.69
CA GLY A 61 -23.43 27.81 -26.21
C GLY A 61 -23.29 26.28 -26.31
N ARG A 62 -22.18 25.74 -26.84
CA ARG A 62 -21.97 24.30 -27.04
C ARG A 62 -21.58 23.65 -25.72
N LEU A 63 -22.59 23.26 -24.95
CA LEU A 63 -22.40 22.32 -23.87
C LEU A 63 -21.80 21.02 -24.43
N HIS A 64 -20.95 20.35 -23.66
CA HIS A 64 -20.44 19.00 -23.96
C HIS A 64 -21.57 17.97 -24.27
N ALA A 65 -22.84 18.33 -24.01
CA ALA A 65 -24.03 17.60 -24.46
C ALA A 65 -24.12 17.40 -25.98
N GLU A 66 -23.43 18.21 -26.80
CA GLU A 66 -23.39 18.06 -28.27
C GLU A 66 -22.26 17.14 -28.76
N CYS A 67 -21.47 16.55 -27.86
CA CYS A 67 -20.44 15.60 -28.23
C CYS A 67 -21.12 14.26 -28.58
N THR A 68 -21.20 13.96 -29.89
CA THR A 68 -21.74 12.72 -30.46
C THR A 68 -21.08 11.46 -29.91
N ASP A 69 -21.63 10.27 -30.25
CA ASP A 69 -21.35 8.88 -29.81
C ASP A 69 -19.87 8.43 -29.64
N GLU A 70 -18.89 9.28 -29.95
CA GLU A 70 -17.45 8.99 -29.87
C GLU A 70 -16.72 9.83 -28.80
N CYS A 71 -17.45 10.46 -27.88
CA CYS A 71 -16.82 11.15 -26.76
C CYS A 71 -16.22 10.16 -25.76
N SER A 72 -14.91 10.27 -25.53
CA SER A 72 -14.22 9.42 -24.56
C SER A 72 -14.30 9.92 -23.11
N ALA A 73 -14.86 11.11 -22.88
CA ALA A 73 -15.11 11.60 -21.53
C ALA A 73 -16.39 10.94 -20.98
N ASN A 74 -16.28 10.30 -19.81
CA ASN A 74 -17.40 9.62 -19.16
C ASN A 74 -17.84 10.29 -17.85
N ILE A 75 -17.17 11.39 -17.47
CA ILE A 75 -17.58 12.26 -16.36
C ILE A 75 -17.37 13.73 -16.71
N PRO A 76 -18.24 14.64 -16.23
CA PRO A 76 -18.06 16.08 -16.42
C PRO A 76 -16.77 16.62 -15.78
N MET A 77 -16.20 17.69 -16.36
CA MET A 77 -15.01 18.35 -15.81
C MET A 77 -15.18 18.80 -14.36
N VAL A 78 -16.38 19.28 -14.01
CA VAL A 78 -16.75 19.78 -12.67
C VAL A 78 -16.92 18.67 -11.64
N LYS A 79 -17.19 17.42 -12.06
CA LYS A 79 -17.42 16.30 -11.12
C LYS A 79 -16.11 15.96 -10.40
N SER A 80 -16.18 15.68 -9.10
CA SER A 80 -14.99 15.26 -8.35
C SER A 80 -14.48 13.92 -8.90
N ILE A 81 -13.20 13.87 -9.28
CA ILE A 81 -12.56 12.64 -9.76
C ILE A 81 -12.14 11.71 -8.61
N GLY A 82 -11.95 12.27 -7.40
CA GLY A 82 -11.65 11.53 -6.17
C GLY A 82 -12.90 11.01 -5.45
N ASP A 83 -14.02 10.85 -6.16
CA ASP A 83 -15.28 10.32 -5.60
C ASP A 83 -15.22 8.78 -5.47
N GLU A 84 -14.36 8.31 -4.57
CA GLU A 84 -14.11 6.88 -4.34
C GLU A 84 -15.35 6.12 -3.88
N TYR A 85 -16.32 6.80 -3.25
CA TYR A 85 -17.61 6.21 -2.89
C TYR A 85 -18.34 5.74 -4.16
N THR A 86 -18.55 6.66 -5.12
CA THR A 86 -19.26 6.35 -6.36
C THR A 86 -18.51 5.31 -7.19
N TRP A 87 -17.18 5.42 -7.31
CA TRP A 87 -16.38 4.47 -8.07
C TRP A 87 -16.40 3.07 -7.46
N ALA A 88 -16.37 2.95 -6.14
CA ALA A 88 -16.54 1.66 -5.48
C ALA A 88 -17.95 1.10 -5.66
N LYS A 89 -19.00 1.94 -5.58
CA LYS A 89 -20.39 1.52 -5.80
C LYS A 89 -20.56 0.90 -7.18
N GLU A 90 -20.07 1.58 -8.23
CA GLU A 90 -20.12 1.08 -9.60
C GLU A 90 -19.36 -0.24 -9.76
N VAL A 91 -18.15 -0.36 -9.20
CA VAL A 91 -17.38 -1.63 -9.26
C VAL A 91 -18.13 -2.79 -8.60
N ILE A 92 -18.76 -2.56 -7.45
CA ILE A 92 -19.50 -3.62 -6.74
C ILE A 92 -20.73 -4.04 -7.55
N LEU A 93 -21.40 -3.09 -8.23
CA LEU A 93 -22.49 -3.39 -9.14
C LEU A 93 -22.04 -4.21 -10.35
N ASP A 94 -20.90 -3.88 -10.95
CA ASP A 94 -20.31 -4.65 -12.05
C ASP A 94 -20.00 -6.09 -11.61
N LEU A 95 -19.37 -6.25 -10.44
CA LEU A 95 -19.10 -7.57 -9.87
C LEU A 95 -20.39 -8.34 -9.60
N LYS A 96 -21.44 -7.68 -9.10
CA LYS A 96 -22.75 -8.31 -8.87
C LYS A 96 -23.40 -8.76 -10.18
N ALA A 97 -23.27 -7.99 -11.26
CA ALA A 97 -23.74 -8.39 -12.58
C ALA A 97 -23.04 -9.67 -13.09
N ASP A 98 -21.77 -9.86 -12.71
CA ASP A 98 -20.99 -11.07 -12.96
C ASP A 98 -21.25 -12.21 -11.94
N ASN A 99 -22.28 -12.07 -11.09
CA ASN A 99 -22.62 -13.00 -10.00
C ASN A 99 -21.52 -13.15 -8.92
N ILE A 100 -20.71 -12.12 -8.72
CA ILE A 100 -19.68 -12.06 -7.68
C ILE A 100 -20.16 -11.13 -6.56
N GLU A 101 -20.34 -11.66 -5.36
CA GLU A 101 -20.67 -10.86 -4.17
C GLU A 101 -19.45 -10.58 -3.29
N VAL A 102 -19.40 -9.38 -2.71
CA VAL A 102 -18.30 -8.94 -1.86
C VAL A 102 -18.64 -9.20 -0.39
N GLU A 103 -18.08 -10.28 0.17
CA GLU A 103 -18.19 -10.58 1.60
C GLU A 103 -17.19 -9.77 2.44
N HIS A 104 -15.94 -9.67 1.99
CA HIS A 104 -14.87 -9.02 2.73
C HIS A 104 -14.21 -7.92 1.90
N LEU A 105 -14.17 -6.70 2.44
CA LEU A 105 -13.58 -5.55 1.77
C LEU A 105 -12.35 -5.01 2.51
N VAL A 106 -11.22 -4.93 1.81
CA VAL A 106 -9.95 -4.39 2.35
C VAL A 106 -9.66 -3.02 1.77
N THR A 107 -9.55 -2.03 2.64
CA THR A 107 -9.22 -0.65 2.27
C THR A 107 -8.49 0.05 3.40
N ASP A 108 -8.14 1.31 3.16
CA ASP A 108 -7.65 2.22 4.18
C ASP A 108 -8.73 2.56 5.23
N PRO A 109 -8.34 3.13 6.39
CA PRO A 109 -9.27 3.44 7.48
C PRO A 109 -10.39 4.44 7.15
N ASP A 110 -10.20 5.30 6.15
CA ASP A 110 -11.19 6.29 5.70
C ASP A 110 -11.83 5.81 4.39
N SER A 111 -12.66 4.77 4.48
CA SER A 111 -13.14 4.08 3.27
C SER A 111 -14.56 4.43 2.90
N SER A 112 -14.68 5.46 2.09
CA SER A 112 -15.82 5.70 1.19
C SER A 112 -16.27 4.43 0.45
N ALA A 113 -15.33 3.56 0.07
CA ALA A 113 -15.63 2.30 -0.60
C ALA A 113 -16.42 1.30 0.27
N TYR A 114 -16.12 1.20 1.57
CA TYR A 114 -16.90 0.35 2.46
C TYR A 114 -18.32 0.89 2.66
N ARG A 115 -18.46 2.21 2.80
CA ARG A 115 -19.78 2.84 2.88
C ARG A 115 -20.61 2.54 1.64
N ALA A 116 -20.02 2.63 0.45
CA ALA A 116 -20.69 2.27 -0.79
C ALA A 116 -21.17 0.81 -0.81
N ALA A 117 -20.35 -0.13 -0.32
CA ALA A 117 -20.73 -1.54 -0.19
C ALA A 117 -21.89 -1.73 0.80
N GLN A 118 -21.81 -1.06 1.96
CA GLN A 118 -22.84 -1.14 2.99
C GLN A 118 -24.18 -0.59 2.50
N ASP A 119 -24.17 0.56 1.83
CA ASP A 119 -25.38 1.17 1.29
C ASP A 119 -26.04 0.27 0.23
N LEU A 120 -25.26 -0.40 -0.63
CA LEU A 120 -25.78 -1.38 -1.60
C LEU A 120 -26.47 -2.58 -0.94
N TYR A 121 -25.97 -3.02 0.22
CA TYR A 121 -26.60 -4.07 1.01
C TYR A 121 -27.89 -3.57 1.67
N GLU A 122 -27.87 -2.37 2.27
CA GLU A 122 -29.05 -1.76 2.89
C GLU A 122 -30.16 -1.45 1.86
N GLU A 123 -29.79 -1.11 0.63
CA GLU A 123 -30.69 -0.95 -0.53
C GLU A 123 -31.25 -2.30 -1.05
N GLY A 124 -30.74 -3.45 -0.57
CA GLY A 124 -31.16 -4.79 -1.02
C GLY A 124 -30.58 -5.21 -2.38
N THR A 125 -29.60 -4.47 -2.92
CA THR A 125 -28.98 -4.77 -4.21
C THR A 125 -28.01 -5.96 -4.12
N THR A 126 -27.25 -6.04 -3.02
CA THR A 126 -26.38 -7.18 -2.70
C THR A 126 -26.98 -8.00 -1.56
N SER A 127 -26.91 -9.33 -1.66
CA SER A 127 -27.47 -10.21 -0.63
C SER A 127 -26.52 -10.44 0.55
N THR A 128 -25.22 -10.40 0.29
CA THR A 128 -24.18 -10.55 1.32
C THR A 128 -23.89 -9.21 2.01
N GLN A 129 -23.89 -9.20 3.35
CA GLN A 129 -23.45 -8.06 4.14
C GLN A 129 -21.92 -7.94 4.06
N PRO A 130 -21.37 -6.83 3.55
CA PRO A 130 -19.93 -6.67 3.47
C PRO A 130 -19.33 -6.43 4.85
N GLU A 131 -18.20 -7.07 5.14
CA GLU A 131 -17.38 -6.77 6.31
C GLU A 131 -16.11 -6.01 5.93
N HIS A 132 -15.89 -4.89 6.60
CA HIS A 132 -14.68 -4.08 6.40
C HIS A 132 -13.46 -4.64 7.15
N PHE A 133 -12.33 -4.73 6.46
CA PHE A 133 -11.00 -4.97 7.02
C PHE A 133 -10.05 -3.83 6.68
N LEU A 134 -9.15 -3.56 7.62
CA LEU A 134 -8.11 -2.55 7.45
C LEU A 134 -6.89 -3.16 6.77
N ASP A 135 -6.32 -2.41 5.84
CA ASP A 135 -5.03 -2.74 5.29
C ASP A 135 -3.93 -2.68 6.37
N THR A 136 -3.37 -3.85 6.69
CA THR A 136 -2.27 -4.00 7.65
C THR A 136 -1.04 -3.15 7.32
N ARG A 137 -0.77 -2.87 6.04
CA ARG A 137 0.33 -2.01 5.60
C ARG A 137 0.07 -0.54 5.95
N HIS A 138 -1.12 -0.02 5.62
CA HIS A 138 -1.49 1.35 5.94
C HIS A 138 -1.61 1.57 7.45
N VAL A 139 -2.12 0.58 8.19
CA VAL A 139 -2.07 0.57 9.67
C VAL A 139 -0.62 0.65 10.17
N SER A 140 0.30 -0.13 9.59
CA SER A 140 1.72 -0.08 9.94
C SER A 140 2.35 1.29 9.68
N GLU A 141 2.09 1.87 8.51
CA GLU A 141 2.63 3.17 8.12
C GLU A 141 2.03 4.32 8.95
N ASN A 142 0.74 4.25 9.29
CA ASN A 142 0.09 5.24 10.15
C ASN A 142 0.68 5.24 11.56
N ILE A 143 0.90 4.05 12.15
CA ILE A 143 1.58 3.91 13.45
C ILE A 143 3.00 4.48 13.36
N ARG A 144 3.77 4.10 12.34
CA ARG A 144 5.12 4.64 12.11
C ARG A 144 5.13 6.16 12.01
N LYS A 145 4.23 6.76 11.23
CA LYS A 145 4.11 8.22 11.07
C LYS A 145 3.77 8.91 12.40
N ARG A 146 2.86 8.35 13.19
CA ARG A 146 2.51 8.85 14.53
C ARG A 146 3.71 8.80 15.46
N THR A 147 4.37 7.64 15.58
CA THR A 147 5.58 7.48 16.40
C THR A 147 6.68 8.46 15.98
N LYS A 148 6.91 8.62 14.67
CA LYS A 148 7.92 9.52 14.11
C LYS A 148 7.69 10.99 14.45
N ASN A 149 6.42 11.40 14.53
CA ASN A 149 6.01 12.79 14.74
C ASN A 149 5.71 13.10 16.21
N ASP A 150 5.87 12.14 17.13
CA ASP A 150 5.56 12.32 18.53
C ASP A 150 6.65 13.14 19.25
N LYS A 151 6.23 14.29 19.80
CA LYS A 151 7.11 15.23 20.49
C LYS A 151 7.62 14.70 21.83
N ASN A 152 6.84 13.91 22.54
CA ASN A 152 7.22 13.34 23.83
C ASN A 152 8.26 12.23 23.61
N LEU A 153 8.04 11.36 22.62
CA LEU A 153 9.04 10.37 22.22
C LEU A 153 10.34 11.02 21.76
N LEU A 154 10.26 12.12 21.01
CA LEU A 154 11.46 12.85 20.59
C LEU A 154 12.31 13.33 21.78
N GLN A 155 11.68 13.75 22.88
CA GLN A 155 12.39 14.24 24.06
C GLN A 155 13.15 13.14 24.81
N ILE A 156 12.58 11.92 24.85
CA ILE A 156 13.15 10.79 25.60
C ILE A 156 14.17 9.97 24.80
N MET A 157 14.37 10.27 23.51
CA MET A 157 15.36 9.58 22.68
C MET A 157 16.78 9.74 23.27
N PRO A 158 17.57 8.66 23.40
CA PRO A 158 18.89 8.66 24.06
C PRO A 158 19.98 9.24 23.14
N ALA A 159 19.86 10.52 22.77
CA ALA A 159 20.85 11.25 21.99
C ALA A 159 21.03 12.69 22.51
N ARG A 160 22.21 13.26 22.28
CA ARG A 160 22.58 14.59 22.80
C ARG A 160 21.91 15.74 22.06
N THR A 161 21.85 15.70 20.73
CA THR A 161 21.33 16.79 19.89
C THR A 161 19.94 16.47 19.35
N GLN A 162 19.12 17.50 19.12
CA GLN A 162 17.77 17.34 18.55
C GLN A 162 17.80 16.65 17.19
N VAL A 163 18.77 16.97 16.34
CA VAL A 163 18.97 16.32 15.03
C VAL A 163 19.21 14.82 15.18
N LYS A 164 20.09 14.41 16.11
CA LYS A 164 20.36 12.99 16.38
C LYS A 164 19.16 12.30 17.02
N ARG A 165 18.43 12.97 17.91
CA ARG A 165 17.17 12.45 18.47
C ARG A 165 16.14 12.21 17.38
N GLN A 166 15.98 13.13 16.43
CA GLN A 166 15.04 12.97 15.32
C GLN A 166 15.45 11.82 14.40
N LYS A 167 16.74 11.70 14.06
CA LYS A 167 17.25 10.55 13.28
C LYS A 167 16.98 9.23 14.01
N LEU A 168 17.26 9.18 15.31
CA LEU A 168 17.05 8.00 16.13
C LEU A 168 15.56 7.65 16.27
N LEU A 169 14.69 8.65 16.43
CA LEU A 169 13.24 8.47 16.45
C LEU A 169 12.72 7.91 15.12
N ASN A 170 13.26 8.39 13.99
CA ASN A 170 12.90 7.85 12.68
C ASN A 170 13.29 6.36 12.58
N CYS A 171 14.50 5.97 13.00
CA CYS A 171 14.91 4.56 13.03
C CYS A 171 14.07 3.73 14.00
N PHE A 172 13.82 4.26 15.20
CA PHE A 172 12.98 3.63 16.22
C PHE A 172 11.56 3.38 15.71
N SER A 173 10.95 4.33 15.01
CA SER A 173 9.59 4.16 14.45
C SER A 173 9.49 3.00 13.46
N VAL A 174 10.55 2.76 12.67
CA VAL A 174 10.61 1.64 11.72
C VAL A 174 10.83 0.34 12.48
N ASP A 175 11.83 0.29 13.36
CA ASP A 175 12.17 -0.92 14.14
C ASP A 175 11.00 -1.39 15.01
N LEU A 176 10.30 -0.46 15.66
CA LEU A 176 9.12 -0.74 16.47
C LEU A 176 7.98 -1.35 15.65
N THR A 177 7.76 -0.83 14.45
CA THR A 177 6.75 -1.35 13.51
C THR A 177 7.13 -2.74 12.99
N GLU A 178 8.41 -2.96 12.68
CA GLU A 178 8.93 -4.27 12.25
C GLU A 178 8.83 -5.32 13.36
N SER A 179 9.23 -4.96 14.59
CA SER A 179 9.14 -5.80 15.79
C SER A 179 7.71 -6.30 16.00
N ARG A 180 6.78 -5.35 16.04
CA ARG A 180 5.35 -5.59 16.20
C ARG A 180 4.78 -6.49 15.11
N ASN A 181 5.11 -6.24 13.85
CA ASN A 181 4.63 -7.06 12.72
C ASN A 181 5.20 -8.48 12.76
N ALA A 182 6.46 -8.63 13.15
CA ALA A 182 7.08 -9.93 13.30
C ALA A 182 6.48 -10.72 14.48
N GLU A 183 6.14 -10.06 15.59
CA GLU A 183 5.46 -10.67 16.74
C GLU A 183 4.08 -11.21 16.33
N LEU A 184 3.29 -10.40 15.62
CA LEU A 184 1.99 -10.80 15.08
C LEU A 184 2.10 -11.96 14.08
N ALA A 185 3.07 -11.90 13.16
CA ALA A 185 3.29 -12.96 12.19
C ALA A 185 3.67 -14.28 12.87
N GLN A 186 4.53 -14.23 13.89
CA GLN A 186 4.92 -15.41 14.65
C GLN A 186 3.76 -15.95 15.51
N ALA A 187 2.96 -15.08 16.12
CA ALA A 187 1.75 -15.47 16.85
C ALA A 187 0.75 -16.20 15.93
N ARG A 188 0.51 -15.68 14.72
CA ARG A 188 -0.34 -16.30 13.71
C ARG A 188 0.17 -17.68 13.31
N LYS A 189 1.48 -17.84 13.16
CA LYS A 189 2.11 -19.13 12.85
C LYS A 189 1.95 -20.14 13.98
N ILE A 190 2.18 -19.73 15.24
CA ILE A 190 2.10 -20.62 16.41
C ILE A 190 0.67 -21.08 16.68
N TYR A 191 -0.30 -20.18 16.55
CA TYR A 191 -1.69 -20.47 16.83
C TYR A 191 -2.51 -20.89 15.60
N SER A 192 -1.84 -21.16 14.47
CA SER A 192 -2.49 -21.55 13.20
C SER A 192 -3.64 -20.63 12.81
N GLY A 193 -3.47 -19.32 13.03
CA GLY A 193 -4.51 -18.32 12.75
C GLY A 193 -5.67 -18.26 13.76
N ASN A 194 -5.66 -19.02 14.86
CA ASN A 194 -6.70 -18.93 15.88
C ASN A 194 -6.71 -17.55 16.54
N PHE A 195 -7.66 -16.73 16.09
CA PHE A 195 -7.72 -15.33 16.42
C PHE A 195 -7.95 -15.06 17.91
N GLN A 196 -8.80 -15.84 18.60
CA GLN A 196 -9.05 -15.66 20.03
C GLN A 196 -7.79 -15.90 20.87
N LYS A 197 -7.02 -16.95 20.55
CA LYS A 197 -5.73 -17.21 21.21
C LYS A 197 -4.72 -16.08 20.95
N ILE A 198 -4.66 -15.58 19.71
CA ILE A 198 -3.80 -14.45 19.34
C ILE A 198 -4.21 -13.21 20.15
N LYS A 199 -5.49 -12.87 20.18
CA LYS A 199 -6.05 -11.72 20.91
C LYS A 199 -5.72 -11.77 22.41
N CYS A 200 -5.89 -12.93 23.05
CA CYS A 200 -5.55 -13.09 24.47
C CYS A 200 -4.04 -12.95 24.73
N LYS A 201 -3.18 -13.44 23.82
CA LYS A 201 -1.73 -13.43 24.06
C LYS A 201 -1.06 -12.13 23.68
N ILE A 202 -1.53 -11.46 22.62
CA ILE A 202 -0.95 -10.22 22.09
C ILE A 202 -0.99 -9.07 23.10
N SER A 203 -1.98 -9.07 24.01
CA SER A 203 -2.08 -8.07 25.08
C SER A 203 -0.83 -7.99 25.93
N HIS A 204 -0.28 -9.15 26.29
CA HIS A 204 0.96 -9.23 27.07
C HIS A 204 2.23 -9.03 26.23
N VAL A 205 2.14 -9.27 24.91
CA VAL A 205 3.26 -9.00 23.98
C VAL A 205 3.56 -7.51 23.96
N VAL A 206 2.53 -6.66 24.01
CA VAL A 206 2.69 -5.19 24.05
C VAL A 206 3.62 -4.77 25.19
N ASP A 207 3.35 -5.24 26.40
CA ASP A 207 4.15 -4.92 27.57
C ASP A 207 5.58 -5.45 27.43
N ALA A 208 5.74 -6.64 26.86
CA ALA A 208 7.06 -7.20 26.59
C ALA A 208 7.86 -6.38 25.57
N ILE A 209 7.22 -5.88 24.51
CA ILE A 209 7.86 -5.01 23.52
C ILE A 209 8.28 -3.70 24.19
N VAL A 210 7.37 -3.03 24.91
CA VAL A 210 7.64 -1.74 25.56
C VAL A 210 8.80 -1.87 26.55
N ASN A 211 8.77 -2.89 27.41
CA ASN A 211 9.83 -3.15 28.37
C ASN A 211 11.17 -3.44 27.67
N CYS A 212 11.16 -4.21 26.58
CA CYS A 212 12.34 -4.52 25.79
C CYS A 212 13.06 -3.26 25.31
N TYR A 213 12.35 -2.23 24.83
CA TYR A 213 12.95 -0.95 24.40
C TYR A 213 13.52 -0.10 25.54
N THR A 214 13.12 -0.37 26.79
CA THR A 214 13.73 0.23 27.99
C THR A 214 14.93 -0.56 28.51
N GLY A 215 15.28 -1.67 27.85
CA GLY A 215 16.32 -2.61 28.27
C GLY A 215 15.89 -3.59 29.35
N ASN A 216 14.61 -3.59 29.76
CA ASN A 216 14.07 -4.57 30.69
C ASN A 216 13.50 -5.78 29.91
N HIS A 217 14.16 -6.92 30.03
CA HIS A 217 13.77 -8.14 29.32
C HIS A 217 13.04 -9.19 30.19
N SER A 218 12.69 -8.85 31.43
CA SER A 218 12.06 -9.78 32.38
C SER A 218 10.78 -10.45 31.85
N SER A 219 9.98 -9.71 31.07
CA SER A 219 8.74 -10.20 30.46
C SER A 219 8.92 -10.88 29.10
N CYS A 220 10.09 -10.75 28.46
CA CYS A 220 10.32 -11.22 27.09
C CYS A 220 10.15 -12.75 26.99
N LYS A 221 10.86 -13.52 27.83
CA LYS A 221 10.81 -15.00 27.82
C LYS A 221 9.39 -15.58 27.94
N LYS A 222 8.49 -14.91 28.66
CA LYS A 222 7.13 -15.39 28.93
C LYS A 222 6.11 -14.93 27.88
N HIS A 223 6.31 -13.76 27.30
CA HIS A 223 5.27 -13.07 26.54
C HIS A 223 5.64 -12.76 25.10
N SER A 224 6.91 -12.52 24.78
CA SER A 224 7.36 -12.24 23.40
C SER A 224 7.57 -13.55 22.63
N PHE A 225 7.26 -13.52 21.33
CA PHE A 225 7.52 -14.62 20.41
C PHE A 225 8.88 -14.51 19.71
N LEU A 226 9.51 -13.34 19.74
CA LEU A 226 10.78 -13.06 19.06
C LEU A 226 11.97 -12.89 20.00
N CYS A 227 11.71 -12.49 21.24
CA CYS A 227 12.72 -12.11 22.22
C CYS A 227 12.59 -12.99 23.46
N ASP A 228 13.64 -13.70 23.83
CA ASP A 228 13.71 -14.47 25.09
C ASP A 228 14.45 -13.72 26.20
N GLY A 229 15.03 -12.56 25.91
CA GLY A 229 15.75 -11.72 26.86
C GLY A 229 17.16 -12.20 27.22
N LEU A 230 17.60 -13.33 26.65
CA LEU A 230 18.89 -13.96 26.93
C LEU A 230 19.71 -14.10 25.64
N GLN A 231 19.40 -15.13 24.85
CA GLN A 231 20.10 -15.49 23.61
C GLN A 231 19.51 -14.74 22.42
N LYS A 232 18.18 -14.64 22.37
CA LYS A 232 17.44 -13.95 21.32
C LYS A 232 16.94 -12.63 21.86
N VAL A 233 17.65 -11.56 21.54
CA VAL A 233 17.25 -10.19 21.89
C VAL A 233 16.99 -9.41 20.61
N TRP A 234 15.73 -9.01 20.39
CA TRP A 234 15.31 -8.24 19.21
C TRP A 234 16.26 -7.07 18.90
N LEU A 235 16.53 -6.24 19.91
CA LEU A 235 17.41 -5.07 19.78
C LEU A 235 18.84 -5.38 19.36
N ARG A 236 19.39 -6.56 19.73
CA ARG A 236 20.75 -6.94 19.32
C ARG A 236 20.80 -7.30 17.83
N GLY A 237 19.68 -7.73 17.26
CA GLY A 237 19.52 -8.05 15.84
C GLY A 237 19.06 -6.87 14.98
N SER A 238 18.68 -5.73 15.58
CA SER A 238 18.26 -4.55 14.84
C SER A 238 19.39 -4.01 13.96
N SER A 239 19.10 -3.81 12.68
CA SER A 239 20.00 -3.09 11.75
C SER A 239 19.82 -1.58 11.79
N LEU A 240 18.78 -1.08 12.48
CA LEU A 240 18.35 0.32 12.48
C LEU A 240 18.74 1.05 13.76
N LEU A 241 18.76 0.33 14.88
CA LEU A 241 19.08 0.88 16.19
C LEU A 241 20.50 0.48 16.63
N PRO A 242 21.22 1.34 17.36
CA PRO A 242 22.48 0.97 17.97
C PRO A 242 22.32 -0.21 18.92
N LYS A 243 23.32 -1.09 19.01
CA LYS A 243 23.30 -2.23 19.95
C LYS A 243 23.16 -1.82 21.43
N THR A 244 23.53 -0.58 21.74
CA THR A 244 23.43 0.02 23.08
C THR A 244 22.15 0.83 23.27
N PHE A 245 21.23 0.82 22.31
CA PHE A 245 19.98 1.55 22.38
C PHE A 245 19.16 1.11 23.59
N LYS A 246 18.80 2.08 24.43
CA LYS A 246 17.85 1.93 25.52
C LYS A 246 17.21 3.27 25.84
N ILE A 247 15.89 3.29 25.99
CA ILE A 247 15.17 4.42 26.58
C ILE A 247 15.24 4.26 28.10
N ALA A 248 15.39 5.37 28.84
CA ALA A 248 15.45 5.30 30.30
C ALA A 248 14.18 4.65 30.86
N HIS A 249 14.34 3.69 31.77
CA HIS A 249 13.22 2.98 32.37
C HIS A 249 12.49 3.88 33.37
N SER A 250 11.30 4.36 32.99
CA SER A 250 10.37 5.10 33.86
C SER A 250 8.94 4.83 33.40
N GLN A 251 7.97 4.93 34.32
CA GLN A 251 6.56 4.70 34.00
C GLN A 251 6.08 5.66 32.90
N LEU A 252 6.48 6.93 32.98
CA LEU A 252 6.16 7.93 31.94
C LEU A 252 6.67 7.54 30.55
N ASN A 253 7.91 7.04 30.45
CA ASN A 253 8.49 6.63 29.18
C ASN A 253 7.81 5.37 28.61
N ILE A 254 7.48 4.42 29.49
CA ILE A 254 6.70 3.23 29.14
C ILE A 254 5.35 3.65 28.57
N ASP A 255 4.65 4.58 29.21
CA ASP A 255 3.35 5.04 28.76
C ASP A 255 3.42 5.82 27.44
N PHE A 256 4.49 6.59 27.20
CA PHE A 256 4.72 7.22 25.90
C PHE A 256 4.90 6.20 24.78
N ILE A 257 5.75 5.17 24.96
CA ILE A 257 5.97 4.12 23.96
C ILE A 257 4.68 3.32 23.73
N ARG A 258 3.99 2.97 24.82
CA ARG A 258 2.72 2.23 24.78
C ARG A 258 1.67 3.00 23.99
N LYS A 259 1.45 4.29 24.29
CA LYS A 259 0.40 5.11 23.65
C LYS A 259 0.58 5.26 22.14
N THR A 260 1.83 5.35 21.67
CA THR A 260 2.14 5.85 20.31
C THR A 260 2.69 4.79 19.36
N GLY A 261 3.20 3.68 19.89
CA GLY A 261 3.95 2.69 19.12
C GLY A 261 3.33 1.31 19.04
N VAL A 262 2.64 0.88 20.11
CA VAL A 262 2.17 -0.52 20.23
C VAL A 262 0.72 -0.60 20.74
N GLY A 263 0.26 0.40 21.48
CA GLY A 263 -1.04 0.42 22.13
C GLY A 263 -2.21 0.48 21.17
N GLU A 264 -2.09 1.07 19.98
CA GLU A 264 -3.23 1.07 19.03
C GLU A 264 -3.57 -0.32 18.47
N LEU A 265 -2.65 -1.28 18.53
CA LEU A 265 -2.91 -2.65 18.07
C LEU A 265 -3.67 -3.50 19.10
N VAL A 266 -3.79 -3.05 20.35
CA VAL A 266 -4.36 -3.84 21.45
C VAL A 266 -5.27 -3.02 22.37
N LEU A 267 -4.94 -1.76 22.65
CA LEU A 267 -5.47 -0.97 23.77
C LEU A 267 -6.58 0.02 23.40
N LEU A 268 -6.82 0.34 22.13
CA LEU A 268 -7.98 1.17 21.74
C LEU A 268 -9.16 0.31 21.25
N ASN A 269 -9.52 -0.68 22.08
CA ASN A 269 -10.75 -1.52 22.04
C ASN A 269 -10.69 -2.85 21.28
N GLY A 270 -9.51 -3.36 20.90
CA GLY A 270 -9.39 -4.61 20.12
C GLY A 270 -9.94 -4.54 18.69
N THR A 271 -10.62 -3.45 18.32
CA THR A 271 -11.26 -3.21 17.03
C THR A 271 -10.26 -3.26 15.87
N VAL A 272 -9.08 -2.65 16.01
CA VAL A 272 -8.03 -2.70 14.97
C VAL A 272 -7.51 -4.12 14.77
N LEU A 273 -7.36 -4.89 15.85
CA LEU A 273 -6.92 -6.28 15.77
C LEU A 273 -8.00 -7.15 15.08
N GLU A 274 -9.27 -6.95 15.42
CA GLU A 274 -10.42 -7.60 14.75
C GLU A 274 -10.45 -7.25 13.26
N LYS A 275 -10.31 -5.96 12.92
CA LYS A 275 -10.31 -5.45 11.55
C LYS A 275 -9.06 -5.83 10.76
N THR A 276 -8.04 -6.38 11.40
CA THR A 276 -6.83 -6.89 10.74
C THR A 276 -6.68 -8.40 10.91
N ARG A 277 -7.69 -9.11 11.44
CA ARG A 277 -7.59 -10.53 11.79
C ARG A 277 -7.27 -11.45 10.61
N LEU A 278 -7.61 -11.07 9.38
CA LEU A 278 -7.29 -11.85 8.18
C LEU A 278 -5.85 -11.64 7.67
N ASN A 279 -5.08 -10.69 8.23
CA ASN A 279 -3.71 -10.35 7.79
C ASN A 279 -3.58 -9.92 6.32
N ILE A 280 -4.65 -9.34 5.78
CA ILE A 280 -4.73 -8.94 4.39
C ILE A 280 -4.25 -7.50 4.18
N ASN A 281 -3.85 -7.18 2.95
CA ASN A 281 -3.31 -5.87 2.59
C ASN A 281 -3.58 -5.56 1.11
N THR A 282 -3.39 -4.30 0.73
CA THR A 282 -3.60 -3.84 -0.65
C THR A 282 -2.34 -3.90 -1.52
N ASN A 283 -1.26 -4.58 -1.08
CA ASN A 283 0.02 -4.59 -1.80
C ASN A 283 -0.10 -5.05 -3.26
N PHE A 284 -1.02 -5.99 -3.53
CA PHE A 284 -1.24 -6.45 -4.89
C PHE A 284 -1.84 -5.33 -5.75
N VAL A 285 -2.90 -4.67 -5.29
CA VAL A 285 -3.52 -3.53 -5.98
C VAL A 285 -2.51 -2.39 -6.16
N GLU A 286 -1.73 -2.05 -5.13
CA GLU A 286 -0.65 -1.07 -5.27
C GLU A 286 0.43 -1.51 -6.28
N GLY A 287 0.70 -2.82 -6.33
CA GLY A 287 1.61 -3.45 -7.29
C GLY A 287 1.11 -3.30 -8.71
N PHE A 288 -0.18 -3.59 -8.92
CA PHE A 288 -0.86 -3.36 -10.18
C PHE A 288 -0.84 -1.88 -10.55
N ASN A 289 -1.16 -0.97 -9.64
CA ASN A 289 -1.12 0.48 -9.88
C ASN A 289 0.28 0.95 -10.32
N ARG A 290 1.36 0.31 -9.84
CA ARG A 290 2.72 0.57 -10.36
C ARG A 290 2.93 0.04 -11.78
N SER A 291 2.45 -1.17 -12.09
CA SER A 291 2.50 -1.72 -13.45
C SER A 291 1.65 -0.90 -14.42
N LEU A 292 0.48 -0.42 -13.96
CA LEU A 292 -0.43 0.42 -14.72
C LEU A 292 0.23 1.72 -15.15
N ARG A 293 1.14 2.29 -14.34
CA ARG A 293 1.93 3.48 -14.72
C ARG A 293 2.86 3.26 -15.91
N SER A 294 3.25 2.02 -16.22
CA SER A 294 3.98 1.72 -17.46
C SER A 294 3.08 1.88 -18.69
N SER A 295 1.79 1.55 -18.55
CA SER A 295 0.79 1.63 -19.61
C SER A 295 0.11 3.01 -19.70
N LEU A 296 -0.01 3.67 -18.55
CA LEU A 296 -0.59 5.00 -18.31
C LEU A 296 0.38 5.89 -17.50
N PRO A 297 1.49 6.36 -18.10
CA PRO A 297 2.41 7.27 -17.42
C PRO A 297 1.74 8.57 -16.96
N SER A 298 2.06 9.05 -15.75
CA SER A 298 1.46 10.26 -15.18
C SER A 298 1.72 11.54 -15.97
N ASN A 299 2.77 11.56 -16.79
CA ASN A 299 3.14 12.69 -17.63
C ASN A 299 2.41 12.70 -19.00
N VAL A 300 1.57 11.70 -19.29
CA VAL A 300 0.85 11.58 -20.56
C VAL A 300 -0.64 11.39 -20.31
N ASN A 301 -1.46 12.20 -20.97
CA ASN A 301 -2.91 12.07 -20.92
C ASN A 301 -3.42 11.23 -22.10
N PHE A 302 -4.14 10.15 -21.82
CA PHE A 302 -4.64 9.24 -22.85
C PHE A 302 -6.11 9.52 -23.12
N LYS A 303 -6.40 10.51 -23.97
CA LYS A 303 -7.78 10.94 -24.22
C LYS A 303 -8.63 9.83 -24.87
N ARG A 304 -8.08 9.09 -25.84
CA ARG A 304 -8.82 8.10 -26.64
C ARG A 304 -8.78 6.68 -26.09
N ASN A 305 -7.62 6.25 -25.57
CA ASN A 305 -7.32 4.84 -25.35
C ASN A 305 -6.96 4.51 -23.89
N VAL A 306 -7.30 5.38 -22.92
CA VAL A 306 -7.08 5.11 -21.49
C VAL A 306 -7.70 3.77 -21.08
N THR A 307 -8.93 3.51 -21.53
CA THR A 307 -9.67 2.28 -21.21
C THR A 307 -8.95 1.04 -21.74
N GLY A 308 -8.68 0.98 -23.05
CA GLY A 308 -7.98 -0.16 -23.64
C GLY A 308 -6.60 -0.40 -23.04
N ARG A 309 -5.85 0.66 -22.71
CA ARG A 309 -4.53 0.55 -22.04
C ARG A 309 -4.64 0.00 -20.62
N ALA A 310 -5.64 0.43 -19.86
CA ALA A 310 -5.88 -0.07 -18.51
C ALA A 310 -6.28 -1.55 -18.50
N HIS A 311 -7.23 -1.95 -19.37
CA HIS A 311 -7.64 -3.34 -19.49
C HIS A 311 -6.50 -4.23 -20.01
N SER A 312 -5.72 -3.76 -20.98
CA SER A 312 -4.53 -4.50 -21.45
C SER A 312 -3.50 -4.71 -20.33
N ALA A 313 -3.30 -3.71 -19.47
CA ALA A 313 -2.43 -3.86 -18.31
C ALA A 313 -2.97 -4.88 -17.29
N ALA A 314 -4.29 -4.86 -17.01
CA ALA A 314 -4.94 -5.82 -16.12
C ALA A 314 -4.82 -7.26 -16.67
N HIS A 315 -5.12 -7.44 -17.95
CA HIS A 315 -4.99 -8.73 -18.63
C HIS A 315 -3.55 -9.26 -18.58
N SER A 316 -2.56 -8.40 -18.86
CA SER A 316 -1.15 -8.78 -18.81
C SER A 316 -0.68 -9.15 -17.39
N VAL A 317 -1.22 -8.52 -16.34
CA VAL A 317 -0.89 -8.87 -14.95
C VAL A 317 -1.50 -10.21 -14.54
N ASN A 318 -2.73 -10.50 -14.95
CA ASN A 318 -3.43 -11.75 -14.64
C ASN A 318 -2.82 -12.94 -15.39
N PHE A 319 -2.64 -12.85 -16.71
CA PHE A 319 -2.20 -13.98 -17.55
C PHE A 319 -0.67 -14.02 -17.76
N GLY A 320 0.02 -12.93 -17.49
CA GLY A 320 1.43 -12.74 -17.83
C GLY A 320 1.62 -12.12 -19.23
N PRO A 321 2.80 -11.54 -19.49
CA PRO A 321 3.05 -10.74 -20.69
C PRO A 321 3.00 -11.52 -22.00
N GLY A 322 3.35 -12.81 -22.01
CA GLY A 322 3.36 -13.63 -23.22
C GLY A 322 1.98 -14.19 -23.54
N GLU A 323 1.38 -14.91 -22.58
CA GLU A 323 0.04 -15.51 -22.78
C GLU A 323 -1.02 -14.46 -23.04
N SER A 324 -0.95 -13.31 -22.36
CA SER A 324 -1.90 -12.21 -22.59
C SER A 324 -1.93 -11.76 -24.05
N VAL A 325 -0.79 -11.73 -24.75
CA VAL A 325 -0.76 -11.33 -26.16
C VAL A 325 -1.34 -12.44 -27.04
N LEU A 326 -0.98 -13.69 -26.77
CA LEU A 326 -1.49 -14.85 -27.51
C LEU A 326 -3.02 -14.96 -27.42
N GLU A 327 -3.57 -14.83 -26.21
CA GLU A 327 -5.02 -14.89 -25.97
C GLU A 327 -5.76 -13.72 -26.63
N LEU A 328 -5.26 -12.49 -26.51
CA LEU A 328 -5.87 -11.33 -27.16
C LEU A 328 -5.83 -11.46 -28.70
N CYS A 329 -4.73 -11.95 -29.25
CA CYS A 329 -4.61 -12.23 -30.68
C CYS A 329 -5.61 -13.29 -31.14
N SER A 330 -5.76 -14.39 -30.39
CA SER A 330 -6.75 -15.44 -30.68
C SER A 330 -8.18 -14.92 -30.60
N ALA A 331 -8.51 -14.12 -29.58
CA ALA A 331 -9.82 -13.50 -29.42
C ALA A 331 -10.17 -12.55 -30.57
N LEU A 332 -9.17 -11.93 -31.21
CA LEU A 332 -9.34 -11.09 -32.41
C LEU A 332 -9.30 -11.90 -33.72
N HIS A 333 -9.28 -13.23 -33.66
CA HIS A 333 -9.09 -14.12 -34.81
C HIS A 333 -7.80 -13.84 -35.60
N CYS A 334 -6.79 -13.31 -34.91
CA CYS A 334 -5.47 -12.94 -35.43
C CYS A 334 -4.39 -13.85 -34.81
N GLU A 335 -4.62 -15.16 -34.82
CA GLU A 335 -3.79 -16.13 -34.08
C GLU A 335 -2.31 -16.06 -34.50
N VAL A 336 -1.43 -16.07 -33.51
CA VAL A 336 0.01 -16.16 -33.75
C VAL A 336 0.35 -17.61 -34.10
N PRO A 337 0.91 -17.91 -35.29
CA PRO A 337 1.17 -19.28 -35.71
C PRO A 337 2.05 -20.03 -34.71
N VAL A 338 1.57 -21.20 -34.27
CA VAL A 338 2.30 -22.06 -33.33
C VAL A 338 3.64 -22.48 -33.95
N GLY A 339 4.72 -22.31 -33.18
CA GLY A 339 6.08 -22.60 -33.64
C GLY A 339 6.71 -21.49 -34.51
N GLY A 340 5.97 -20.44 -34.85
CA GLY A 340 6.53 -19.24 -35.46
C GLY A 340 7.48 -18.49 -34.52
N SER A 341 8.36 -17.65 -35.07
CA SER A 341 9.34 -16.88 -34.29
C SER A 341 8.68 -16.00 -33.22
N ALA A 342 7.57 -15.34 -33.56
CA ALA A 342 6.80 -14.53 -32.62
C ALA A 342 6.18 -15.36 -31.48
N TYR A 343 5.64 -16.54 -31.79
CA TYR A 343 5.10 -17.45 -30.78
C TYR A 343 6.18 -17.93 -29.81
N ILE A 344 7.34 -18.35 -30.34
CA ILE A 344 8.48 -18.79 -29.53
C ILE A 344 8.96 -17.65 -28.62
N ALA A 345 9.09 -16.43 -29.16
CA ALA A 345 9.50 -15.27 -28.37
C ALA A 345 8.51 -14.95 -27.24
N LEU A 346 7.19 -15.00 -27.49
CA LEU A 346 6.18 -14.77 -26.47
C LEU A 346 6.21 -15.85 -25.37
N LYS A 347 6.39 -17.12 -25.72
CA LYS A 347 6.54 -18.20 -24.74
C LYS A 347 7.81 -18.07 -23.90
N GLU A 348 8.93 -17.64 -24.49
CA GLU A 348 10.15 -17.37 -23.73
C GLU A 348 10.00 -16.16 -22.78
N ILE A 349 9.34 -15.08 -23.23
CA ILE A 349 8.99 -13.94 -22.37
C ILE A 349 8.15 -14.41 -21.17
N GLN A 350 7.12 -15.24 -21.42
CA GLN A 350 6.28 -15.79 -20.36
C GLN A 350 7.10 -16.63 -19.36
N LYS A 351 7.95 -17.53 -19.87
CA LYS A 351 8.81 -18.39 -19.06
C LYS A 351 9.76 -17.58 -18.17
N VAL A 352 10.39 -16.54 -18.72
CA VAL A 352 11.26 -15.64 -17.97
C VAL A 352 10.48 -14.89 -16.88
N ASP A 353 9.27 -14.40 -17.17
CA ASP A 353 8.44 -13.72 -16.17
C ASP A 353 8.07 -14.66 -15.01
N ILE A 354 7.65 -15.90 -15.30
CA ILE A 354 7.34 -16.91 -14.29
C ILE A 354 8.57 -17.22 -13.43
N LEU A 355 9.73 -17.45 -14.04
CA LEU A 355 10.98 -17.73 -13.33
C LEU A 355 11.38 -16.55 -12.43
N GLN A 356 11.27 -15.31 -12.91
CA GLN A 356 11.55 -14.12 -12.10
C GLN A 356 10.57 -13.96 -10.94
N LYS A 357 9.27 -14.21 -11.16
CA LYS A 357 8.24 -14.20 -10.11
C LYS A 357 8.56 -15.23 -9.03
N GLN A 358 8.91 -16.46 -9.42
CA GLN A 358 9.30 -17.52 -8.49
C GLN A 358 10.58 -17.17 -7.73
N HIS A 359 11.62 -16.70 -8.43
CA HIS A 359 12.88 -16.27 -7.81
C HIS A 359 12.67 -15.17 -6.76
N LYS A 360 11.83 -14.17 -7.06
CA LYS A 360 11.48 -13.08 -6.12
C LYS A 360 10.78 -13.58 -4.84
N LYS A 361 10.12 -14.74 -4.88
CA LYS A 361 9.45 -15.36 -3.72
C LYS A 361 10.44 -16.08 -2.78
N THR A 362 11.62 -16.47 -3.29
CA THR A 362 12.63 -17.24 -2.52
C THR A 362 13.16 -16.49 -1.30
N ILE A 363 13.57 -17.23 -0.26
CA ILE A 363 14.16 -16.67 0.96
C ILE A 363 15.51 -16.00 0.63
N GLN A 364 16.32 -16.62 -0.22
CA GLN A 364 17.62 -16.09 -0.63
C GLN A 364 17.49 -14.71 -1.28
N TYR A 365 16.54 -14.52 -2.19
CA TYR A 365 16.30 -13.22 -2.81
C TYR A 365 15.85 -12.17 -1.78
N LYS A 366 14.97 -12.54 -0.84
CA LYS A 366 14.51 -11.65 0.23
C LYS A 366 15.66 -11.23 1.16
N GLN A 367 16.53 -12.16 1.53
CA GLN A 367 17.73 -11.89 2.32
C GLN A 367 18.70 -10.98 1.56
N PHE A 368 19.03 -11.31 0.30
CA PHE A 368 19.87 -10.49 -0.54
C PHE A 368 19.36 -9.04 -0.68
N ARG A 369 18.05 -8.86 -0.88
CA ARG A 369 17.43 -7.53 -0.93
C ARG A 369 17.56 -6.78 0.39
N SER A 370 17.38 -7.46 1.53
CA SER A 370 17.57 -6.90 2.86
C SER A 370 19.03 -6.43 3.06
N ASP A 371 20.00 -7.29 2.74
CA ASP A 371 21.42 -7.00 2.89
C ASP A 371 21.86 -5.84 1.99
N LYS A 372 21.38 -5.82 0.73
CA LYS A 372 21.63 -4.71 -0.20
C LYS A 372 21.11 -3.40 0.34
N ARG A 373 19.91 -3.38 0.93
CA ARG A 373 19.33 -2.19 1.57
C ARG A 373 20.19 -1.72 2.75
N THR A 374 20.64 -2.63 3.61
CA THR A 374 21.54 -2.30 4.72
C THR A 374 22.85 -1.70 4.23
N LYS A 375 23.45 -2.25 3.16
CA LYS A 375 24.66 -1.68 2.54
C LYS A 375 24.43 -0.27 2.00
N LEU A 376 23.30 -0.02 1.34
CA LEU A 376 22.94 1.30 0.81
C LEU A 376 22.74 2.34 1.93
N TYR A 377 22.10 1.97 3.05
CA TYR A 377 21.97 2.89 4.19
C TYR A 377 23.34 3.22 4.80
N LYS A 378 24.22 2.24 4.97
CA LYS A 378 25.59 2.49 5.45
C LYS A 378 26.37 3.43 4.53
N LEU A 379 26.20 3.28 3.21
CA LEU A 379 26.81 4.18 2.24
C LEU A 379 26.24 5.59 2.35
N TYR A 380 24.91 5.73 2.44
CA TYR A 380 24.24 7.01 2.61
C TYR A 380 24.68 7.74 3.88
N GLU A 381 24.84 7.03 5.00
CA GLU A 381 25.32 7.62 6.26
C GLU A 381 26.75 8.15 6.13
N LYS A 382 27.66 7.36 5.54
CA LYS A 382 29.04 7.82 5.28
C LYS A 382 29.08 9.07 4.41
N LEU A 383 28.30 9.10 3.34
CA LEU A 383 28.23 10.26 2.45
C LEU A 383 27.62 11.49 3.15
N SER A 384 26.60 11.28 3.97
CA SER A 384 25.97 12.35 4.74
C SER A 384 26.94 12.98 5.75
N GLU A 385 27.78 12.17 6.40
CA GLU A 385 28.83 12.64 7.31
C GLU A 385 29.90 13.47 6.59
N ILE A 386 30.32 13.05 5.40
CA ILE A 386 31.27 13.81 4.57
C ILE A 386 30.69 15.18 4.21
N ILE A 387 29.44 15.21 3.72
CA ILE A 387 28.75 16.47 3.36
C ILE A 387 28.61 17.39 4.58
N GLU A 388 28.33 16.85 5.76
CA GLU A 388 28.23 17.65 6.99
C GLU A 388 29.60 18.21 7.43
N TYR A 389 30.67 17.43 7.26
CA TYR A 389 32.04 17.88 7.52
C TYR A 389 32.45 19.01 6.57
N GLU A 390 32.23 18.84 5.26
CA GLU A 390 32.52 19.87 4.26
C GLU A 390 31.75 21.16 4.56
N LYS A 391 30.45 21.08 4.84
CA LYS A 391 29.64 22.26 5.21
C LYS A 391 30.20 22.99 6.44
N LYS A 392 30.67 22.28 7.46
CA LYS A 392 31.27 22.90 8.66
C LYS A 392 32.64 23.50 8.39
N TYR A 393 33.42 22.90 7.49
CA TYR A 393 34.74 23.40 7.11
C TYR A 393 34.62 24.68 6.30
N PHE A 394 33.75 24.71 5.29
CA PHE A 394 33.52 25.89 4.45
C PHE A 394 32.73 27.01 5.13
N ALA A 395 31.93 26.73 6.16
CA ALA A 395 31.26 27.77 6.95
C ALA A 395 32.19 28.46 7.99
N LYS A 396 33.43 27.96 8.15
CA LYS A 396 34.45 28.52 9.06
C LYS A 396 35.56 29.29 8.33
N MET A 397 35.63 29.18 7.01
CA MET A 397 36.37 30.10 6.14
C MET A 397 35.46 31.25 5.77
#